data_AF-A0A7K4CB96-F1
#
_entry.id   AF-A0A7K4CB96-F1
#
_cell.length_a   1.000
_cell.length_b   1.000
_cell.length_c   1.000
_cell.angle_alpha   90.00
_cell.angle_beta   90.00
_cell.angle_gamma   90.00
#
_symmetry.space_group_name_H-M   'P 1'
#
loop_
_entity.id
_entity.type
_entity.pdbx_description
1 polymer ?
#
loop_
_entity_poly.entity_id
_entity_poly.type
_entity_poly.pdbx_seq_one_letter_code
_entity_poly.pdbx_strand_id
1 'polypeptide(L)'
;MFGRQERTALLLLIGVAALVLAAHGILTLQGKQPFAHPFTNATPDGELVFFSGTIENAATTKTGGHVILEVSNQTIFIPAPAAGDRSFFKGQRVSVFGIVETYRGKKEIVVETAGDIQVTNPYPQPQ
;
A
#
# COMPACT_ATOMS: atom_id res chain seq x y z
N MET A 1 -35.50 34.44 -3.76
CA MET A 1 -35.79 34.06 -2.35
C MET A 1 -36.17 32.59 -2.39
N PHE A 2 -35.30 31.70 -1.90
CA PHE A 2 -35.47 30.25 -2.05
C PHE A 2 -36.82 29.80 -1.47
N GLY A 3 -37.61 29.05 -2.25
CA GLY A 3 -38.89 28.51 -1.83
C GLY A 3 -38.74 27.48 -0.69
N ARG A 4 -39.82 27.15 0.03
CA ARG A 4 -39.77 26.15 1.12
C ARG A 4 -39.21 24.80 0.65
N GLN A 5 -39.64 24.33 -0.52
CA GLN A 5 -39.15 23.09 -1.12
C GLN A 5 -37.66 23.16 -1.48
N GLU A 6 -37.22 24.30 -2.01
CA GLU A 6 -35.84 24.55 -2.41
C GLU A 6 -34.89 24.56 -1.20
N ARG A 7 -35.33 25.15 -0.08
CA ARG A 7 -34.58 25.13 1.20
C ARG A 7 -34.45 23.72 1.76
N THR A 8 -35.51 22.91 1.73
CA THR A 8 -35.48 21.52 2.19
C THR A 8 -34.53 20.67 1.33
N ALA A 9 -34.60 20.83 0.00
CA ALA A 9 -33.67 20.16 -0.91
C ALA A 9 -32.22 20.55 -0.64
N LEU A 10 -31.95 21.84 -0.40
CA LEU A 10 -30.61 22.34 -0.13
C LEU A 10 -30.08 21.84 1.22
N LEU A 11 -30.91 21.79 2.26
CA LEU A 11 -30.54 21.19 3.56
C LEU A 11 -30.23 19.70 3.43
N LEU A 12 -31.04 18.96 2.66
CA LEU A 12 -30.81 17.54 2.41
C LEU A 12 -29.50 17.33 1.67
N LEU A 13 -29.21 18.14 0.65
CA LEU A 13 -27.98 18.07 -0.12
C LEU A 13 -26.75 18.38 0.75
N ILE A 14 -26.80 19.41 1.59
CA ILE A 14 -25.72 19.71 2.55
C ILE A 14 -25.54 18.56 3.53
N GLY A 15 -26.63 17.99 4.05
CA GLY A 15 -26.57 16.86 4.98
C GLY A 15 -25.90 15.63 4.36
N VAL A 16 -26.29 15.26 3.13
CA VAL A 16 -25.67 14.14 2.40
C VAL A 16 -24.21 14.43 2.09
N ALA A 17 -23.87 15.64 1.63
CA ALA A 17 -22.49 16.02 1.34
C ALA A 17 -21.61 15.94 2.60
N ALA A 18 -22.09 16.47 3.74
CA ALA A 18 -21.38 16.40 5.01
C ALA A 18 -21.16 14.95 5.46
N LEU A 19 -22.16 14.08 5.31
CA LEU A 19 -22.05 12.65 5.64
C LEU A 19 -20.99 11.95 4.77
N VAL A 20 -21.01 12.18 3.46
CA VAL A 20 -20.02 11.59 2.52
C VAL A 20 -18.61 12.07 2.84
N LEU A 21 -18.43 13.37 3.12
CA LEU A 21 -17.13 13.92 3.52
C LEU A 21 -16.63 13.34 4.85
N ALA A 22 -17.52 13.18 5.83
CA ALA A 22 -17.17 12.57 7.11
C ALA A 22 -16.73 11.10 6.94
N ALA A 23 -17.49 10.32 6.15
CA ALA A 23 -17.14 8.93 5.85
C ALA A 23 -15.80 8.83 5.09
N HIS A 24 -15.57 9.69 4.10
CA HIS A 24 -14.32 9.75 3.36
C HIS A 24 -13.14 10.11 4.27
N GLY A 25 -13.32 11.07 5.18
CA GLY A 25 -12.31 11.43 6.17
C GLY A 25 -11.93 10.24 7.06
N ILE A 26 -12.92 9.52 7.61
CA ILE A 26 -12.69 8.33 8.44
C ILE A 26 -11.90 7.26 7.68
N LEU A 27 -12.31 6.95 6.44
CA LEU A 27 -11.63 5.96 5.60
C LEU A 27 -10.19 6.37 5.29
N THR A 28 -9.95 7.66 5.04
CA THR A 28 -8.61 8.20 4.78
C THR A 28 -7.71 8.09 6.02
N LEU A 29 -8.26 8.30 7.22
CA LEU A 29 -7.52 8.18 8.48
C LEU A 29 -7.13 6.73 8.83
N GLN A 30 -8.00 5.76 8.56
CA GLN A 30 -7.70 4.35 8.87
C GLN A 30 -6.72 3.69 7.88
N GLY A 31 -6.63 4.21 6.65
CA GLY A 31 -5.71 3.70 5.64
C GLY A 31 -6.03 2.25 5.23
N LYS A 32 -5.01 1.53 4.76
CA LYS A 32 -5.15 0.16 4.22
C LYS A 32 -5.19 -0.95 5.29
N GLN A 33 -4.78 -0.65 6.53
CA GLN A 33 -4.66 -1.63 7.60
C GLN A 33 -5.92 -2.48 7.88
N PRO A 34 -7.13 -1.91 8.07
CA PRO A 34 -8.31 -2.71 8.41
C PRO A 34 -8.80 -3.60 7.26
N PHE A 35 -8.30 -3.38 6.04
CA PHE A 35 -8.67 -4.14 4.85
C PHE A 35 -7.59 -5.15 4.44
N ALA A 36 -6.44 -5.16 5.11
CA ALA A 36 -5.33 -6.05 4.83
C ALA A 36 -5.28 -7.20 5.81
N HIS A 37 -4.99 -8.41 5.33
CA HIS A 37 -4.71 -9.58 6.17
C HIS A 37 -3.27 -10.06 5.98
N PRO A 38 -2.72 -10.89 6.89
CA PRO A 38 -1.36 -11.38 6.73
C PRO A 38 -1.23 -12.18 5.43
N PHE A 39 -0.13 -11.97 4.71
CA PHE A 39 0.18 -12.81 3.54
C PHE A 39 0.42 -14.27 3.94
N THR A 40 -0.11 -15.19 3.16
CA THR A 40 0.22 -16.61 3.20
C THR A 40 0.32 -17.18 1.79
N ASN A 41 0.99 -18.32 1.61
CA ASN A 41 1.08 -18.98 0.29
C ASN A 41 -0.29 -19.44 -0.25
N ALA A 42 -1.31 -19.55 0.62
CA ALA A 42 -2.68 -19.91 0.24
C ALA A 42 -3.55 -18.70 -0.13
N THR A 43 -3.08 -17.48 0.12
CA THR A 43 -3.80 -16.24 -0.18
C THR A 43 -4.09 -16.14 -1.69
N PRO A 44 -5.36 -16.03 -2.11
CA PRO A 44 -5.73 -15.82 -3.51
C PRO A 44 -5.12 -14.56 -4.13
N ASP A 45 -5.01 -14.56 -5.46
CA ASP A 45 -4.60 -13.37 -6.19
C ASP A 45 -5.70 -12.30 -6.12
N GLY A 46 -5.31 -11.03 -6.10
CA GLY A 46 -6.20 -9.88 -5.95
C GLY A 46 -6.49 -9.47 -4.50
N GLU A 47 -6.04 -10.26 -3.51
CA GLU A 47 -6.22 -9.91 -2.10
C GLU A 47 -5.18 -8.89 -1.61
N LEU A 48 -5.65 -7.93 -0.81
CA LEU A 48 -4.80 -6.95 -0.14
C LEU A 48 -4.19 -7.57 1.12
N VAL A 49 -2.86 -7.61 1.16
CA VAL A 49 -2.12 -8.22 2.25
C VAL A 49 -1.19 -7.23 2.94
N PHE A 50 -0.87 -7.53 4.19
CA PHE A 50 0.32 -6.99 4.86
C PHE A 50 1.38 -8.08 4.98
N PHE A 51 2.64 -7.71 4.75
CA PHE A 51 3.78 -8.61 4.91
C PHE A 51 4.97 -7.87 5.50
N SER A 52 5.73 -8.52 6.37
CA SER A 52 6.93 -7.93 6.96
C SER A 52 8.04 -8.95 7.10
N GLY A 53 9.28 -8.50 6.94
CA GLY A 53 10.45 -9.35 7.02
C GLY A 53 11.74 -8.59 6.82
N THR A 54 12.84 -9.32 6.71
CA THR A 54 14.16 -8.75 6.44
C THR A 54 14.49 -8.93 4.97
N ILE A 55 15.00 -7.88 4.33
CA ILE A 55 15.43 -7.92 2.93
C ILE A 55 16.64 -8.85 2.81
N GLU A 56 16.48 -9.92 2.06
CA GLU A 56 17.53 -10.89 1.72
C GLU A 56 18.28 -10.45 0.47
N ASN A 57 17.55 -9.86 -0.48
CA ASN A 57 18.06 -9.36 -1.75
C ASN A 57 17.20 -8.18 -2.25
N ALA A 58 17.83 -7.24 -2.93
CA ALA A 58 17.15 -6.10 -3.57
C ALA A 58 17.78 -5.90 -4.95
N ALA A 59 16.95 -5.95 -5.99
CA ALA A 59 17.39 -5.79 -7.36
C ALA A 59 16.51 -4.79 -8.10
N THR A 60 17.14 -3.79 -8.72
CA THR A 60 16.46 -2.91 -9.67
C THR A 60 16.40 -3.58 -11.03
N THR A 61 15.21 -3.64 -11.61
CA THR A 61 14.99 -4.15 -12.96
C THR A 61 15.77 -3.31 -13.98
N LYS A 62 16.34 -3.99 -14.99
CA LYS A 62 17.19 -3.34 -16.02
C LYS A 62 16.44 -2.29 -16.84
N THR A 63 15.12 -2.40 -16.91
CA THR A 63 14.23 -1.55 -17.70
C THR A 63 13.06 -1.13 -16.83
N GLY A 64 12.74 0.16 -16.79
CA GLY A 64 11.55 0.68 -16.12
C GLY A 64 11.75 1.04 -14.64
N GLY A 65 12.91 0.79 -14.04
CA GLY A 65 13.24 1.27 -12.69
C GLY A 65 12.42 0.62 -11.56
N HIS A 66 11.72 -0.48 -11.85
CA HIS A 66 11.04 -1.26 -10.82
C HIS A 66 12.06 -1.94 -9.91
N VAL A 67 11.69 -2.16 -8.65
CA VAL A 67 12.52 -2.85 -7.66
C VAL A 67 11.85 -4.17 -7.30
N ILE A 68 12.65 -5.23 -7.25
CA ILE A 68 12.25 -6.55 -6.77
C ILE A 68 12.98 -6.78 -5.45
N LEU A 69 12.23 -7.04 -4.39
CA LEU A 69 12.76 -7.44 -3.09
C LEU A 69 12.48 -8.91 -2.85
N GLU A 70 13.48 -9.62 -2.33
CA GLU A 70 13.30 -10.94 -1.73
C GLU A 70 13.32 -10.76 -0.21
N VAL A 71 12.22 -11.10 0.44
CA VAL A 71 12.01 -10.87 1.88
C VAL A 71 11.46 -12.15 2.47
N SER A 72 12.22 -12.80 3.35
CA SER A 72 11.84 -14.08 3.99
C SER A 72 11.32 -15.12 2.97
N ASN A 73 12.05 -15.34 1.87
CA ASN A 73 11.66 -16.22 0.75
C ASN A 73 10.36 -15.84 0.00
N GLN A 74 9.89 -14.60 0.14
CA GLN A 74 8.76 -14.06 -0.62
C GLN A 74 9.22 -12.91 -1.53
N THR A 75 8.73 -12.92 -2.77
CA THR A 75 9.00 -11.86 -3.75
C THR A 75 8.02 -10.70 -3.55
N ILE A 76 8.55 -9.49 -3.47
CA ILE A 76 7.79 -8.23 -3.45
C ILE A 76 8.21 -7.42 -4.68
N PHE A 77 7.23 -7.08 -5.52
CA PHE A 77 7.43 -6.24 -6.69
C PHE A 77 7.00 -4.81 -6.38
N ILE A 78 7.91 -3.86 -6.59
CA ILE A 78 7.71 -2.44 -6.35
C ILE A 78 7.86 -1.72 -7.69
N PRO A 79 6.77 -1.21 -8.29
CA PRO A 79 6.83 -0.39 -9.49
C PRO A 79 7.68 0.87 -9.28
N ALA A 80 8.33 1.36 -10.33
CA ALA A 80 9.16 2.58 -10.29
C ALA A 80 8.50 3.77 -9.57
N PRO A 81 7.22 4.11 -9.86
CA PRO A 81 6.56 5.22 -9.17
C PRO A 81 6.43 5.02 -7.65
N ALA A 82 6.29 3.77 -7.19
CA ALA A 82 6.21 3.42 -5.78
C ALA A 82 7.59 3.32 -5.11
N ALA A 83 8.62 2.92 -5.85
CA ALA A 83 10.00 2.90 -5.38
C ALA A 83 10.54 4.34 -5.17
N GLY A 84 10.26 5.24 -6.12
CA GLY A 84 10.83 6.59 -6.12
C GLY A 84 12.36 6.56 -6.05
N ASP A 85 12.94 7.48 -5.27
CA ASP A 85 14.39 7.52 -5.03
C ASP A 85 14.84 6.66 -3.83
N ARG A 86 13.95 5.81 -3.29
CA ARG A 86 14.30 4.99 -2.12
C ARG A 86 15.27 3.88 -2.50
N SER A 87 16.32 3.76 -1.70
CA SER A 87 17.26 2.65 -1.81
C SER A 87 16.92 1.56 -0.79
N PHE A 88 16.81 0.33 -1.28
CA PHE A 88 16.56 -0.86 -0.49
C PHE A 88 17.84 -1.68 -0.41
N PHE A 89 18.20 -2.10 0.81
CA PHE A 89 19.43 -2.81 1.07
C PHE A 89 19.17 -4.09 1.85
N LYS A 90 19.99 -5.11 1.58
CA LYS A 90 20.00 -6.35 2.35
C LYS A 90 20.19 -6.05 3.84
N GLY A 91 19.43 -6.75 4.68
CA GLY A 91 19.47 -6.62 6.14
C GLY A 91 18.51 -5.56 6.71
N GLN A 92 17.90 -4.71 5.88
CA GLN A 92 16.85 -3.82 6.35
C GLN A 92 15.58 -4.60 6.68
N ARG A 93 14.84 -4.15 7.70
CA ARG A 93 13.49 -4.66 7.95
C ARG A 93 12.50 -3.84 7.14
N VAL A 94 11.61 -4.52 6.42
CA VAL A 94 10.57 -3.88 5.61
C VAL A 94 9.20 -4.41 6.01
N SER A 95 8.21 -3.54 6.00
CA SER A 95 6.80 -3.87 6.09
C SER A 95 6.09 -3.25 4.89
N VAL A 96 5.26 -4.04 4.21
CA VAL A 96 4.53 -3.61 3.02
C VAL A 96 3.05 -3.92 3.11
N PHE A 97 2.24 -3.06 2.48
CA PHE A 97 0.91 -3.39 2.01
C PHE A 97 0.95 -3.59 0.50
N GLY A 98 0.31 -4.63 -0.01
CA GLY A 98 0.30 -4.90 -1.46
C GLY A 98 -0.77 -5.90 -1.86
N ILE A 99 -0.97 -6.02 -3.17
CA ILE A 99 -1.90 -6.97 -3.76
C ILE A 99 -1.13 -8.25 -4.11
N VAL A 100 -1.72 -9.40 -3.81
CA VAL A 100 -1.14 -10.69 -4.21
C VAL A 100 -1.38 -10.91 -5.70
N GLU A 101 -0.32 -11.21 -6.44
CA GLU A 101 -0.39 -11.59 -7.85
C GLU A 101 0.48 -12.82 -8.12
N THR A 102 0.16 -13.58 -9.16
CA THR A 102 1.01 -14.69 -9.62
C THR A 102 1.72 -14.30 -10.91
N TYR A 103 3.03 -14.10 -10.82
CA TYR A 103 3.90 -13.87 -11.97
C TYR A 103 4.70 -15.12 -12.33
N ARG A 104 4.53 -15.60 -13.57
CA ARG A 104 5.20 -16.81 -14.10
C ARG A 104 5.08 -18.04 -13.20
N GLY A 105 3.92 -18.22 -12.57
CA GLY A 105 3.63 -19.36 -11.69
C GLY A 105 4.19 -19.23 -10.26
N LYS A 106 4.74 -18.07 -9.88
CA LYS A 106 5.16 -17.76 -8.51
C LYS A 106 4.35 -16.59 -7.97
N LYS A 107 3.88 -16.71 -6.72
CA LYS A 107 3.20 -15.62 -6.03
C LYS A 107 4.18 -14.51 -5.67
N GLU A 108 3.77 -13.28 -5.90
CA GLU A 108 4.45 -12.07 -5.49
C GLU A 108 3.46 -11.08 -4.86
N ILE A 109 4.01 -10.13 -4.10
CA ILE A 109 3.24 -9.04 -3.50
C ILE A 109 3.57 -7.78 -4.30
N VAL A 110 2.58 -7.20 -4.97
CA VAL A 110 2.74 -5.97 -5.77
C VAL A 110 2.35 -4.77 -4.92
N VAL A 111 3.28 -3.82 -4.78
CA VAL A 111 3.04 -2.59 -4.02
C VAL A 111 2.63 -1.47 -4.97
N GLU A 112 1.55 -0.75 -4.67
CA GLU A 112 1.06 0.31 -5.56
C GLU A 112 1.69 1.67 -5.29
N THR A 113 1.92 2.01 -4.02
CA THR A 113 2.34 3.36 -3.63
C THR A 113 3.51 3.36 -2.64
N ALA A 114 4.28 4.44 -2.63
CA ALA A 114 5.40 4.60 -1.70
C ALA A 114 4.95 4.65 -0.22
N GLY A 115 3.71 5.07 0.06
CA GLY A 115 3.14 5.11 1.41
C GLY A 115 2.89 3.72 2.00
N ASP A 116 2.78 2.71 1.14
CA ASP A 116 2.54 1.32 1.53
C ASP A 116 3.82 0.59 1.97
N ILE A 117 4.99 1.25 1.89
CA ILE A 117 6.29 0.67 2.21
C ILE A 117 6.87 1.40 3.42
N GLN A 118 7.16 0.63 4.47
CA GLN A 118 7.86 1.10 5.67
C GLN A 118 9.18 0.35 5.79
N VAL A 119 10.29 1.08 5.80
CA VAL A 119 11.63 0.51 5.97
C VAL A 119 12.17 0.97 7.32
N THR A 120 12.53 0.01 8.17
CA THR A 120 13.17 0.26 9.45
C THR A 120 14.58 -0.31 9.40
N ASN A 121 15.58 0.56 9.53
CA ASN A 121 16.97 0.13 9.60
C ASN A 121 17.29 -0.27 11.05
N PRO A 122 17.73 -1.51 11.32
CA PRO A 122 18.14 -1.89 12.68
C PRO A 122 19.48 -1.26 13.12
N TYR A 123 20.15 -0.45 12.28
CA TYR A 123 21.44 0.16 12.63
C TYR A 123 21.55 1.64 12.24
N PRO A 124 21.98 2.55 13.14
CA PRO A 124 22.35 3.92 12.75
C PRO A 124 23.59 3.87 11.84
N GLN A 125 23.53 4.56 10.70
CA GLN A 125 24.73 4.74 9.87
C GLN A 125 25.76 5.56 10.66
N PRO A 126 27.02 5.10 10.78
CA PRO A 126 28.09 5.96 11.26
C PRO A 126 28.24 7.15 10.31
N GLN A 127 28.33 8.35 10.88
CA GLN A 127 28.65 9.60 10.17
C GLN A 127 30.06 9.56 9.57
#